data_AF-A0A174IH83-F1
#
_entry.id   AF-A0A174IH83-F1
#
_cell.length_a   1.000
_cell.length_b   1.000
_cell.length_c   1.000
_cell.angle_alpha   90.00
_cell.angle_beta   90.00
_cell.angle_gamma   90.00
#
_symmetry.space_group_name_H-M   'P 1'
#
loop_
_entity.id
_entity.type
_entity.pdbx_description
1 polymer ?
#
loop_
_entity_poly.entity_id
_entity_poly.type
_entity_poly.pdbx_seq_one_letter_code
_entity_poly.pdbx_strand_id
1 'polypeptide(L)'
;MFSDIISVISERDKYLASLIESIDKMLLVDSFTVILKSRAIGERVVKNIILIEGITGTDEMNQKDKINLLERQDFFRDDVYRSFHTLRVFGNRAIHDELEGVFETSLMVCRVLYRVLSWYVIVYVCCDFVPSSYIEPDIIGRIAESEKRVSDAVNLVLGKAYV
;
A
#
# COMPACT_ATOMS: atom_id res chain seq x y z
N MET A 1 -4.09 2.28 -9.28
CA MET A 1 -4.44 2.83 -7.95
C MET A 1 -3.45 3.87 -7.42
N PHE A 2 -2.13 3.70 -7.56
CA PHE A 2 -1.11 4.54 -6.89
C PHE A 2 -0.15 5.28 -7.85
N SER A 3 -0.50 5.38 -9.14
CA SER A 3 0.47 5.77 -10.19
C SER A 3 1.05 7.17 -9.98
N ASP A 4 0.24 8.12 -9.55
CA ASP A 4 0.66 9.49 -9.21
C ASP A 4 1.63 9.50 -8.02
N ILE A 5 1.30 8.80 -6.94
CA ILE A 5 2.16 8.65 -5.76
C ILE A 5 3.50 7.99 -6.11
N ILE A 6 3.47 6.92 -6.91
CA ILE A 6 4.67 6.18 -7.32
C ILE A 6 5.59 7.11 -8.12
N SER A 7 5.05 7.93 -9.03
CA SER A 7 5.84 8.84 -9.85
C SER A 7 6.70 9.77 -8.99
N VAL A 8 6.13 10.34 -7.92
CA VAL A 8 6.82 11.27 -7.02
C VAL A 8 7.80 10.54 -6.08
N ILE A 9 7.38 9.43 -5.47
CA ILE A 9 8.23 8.70 -4.52
C ILE A 9 9.46 8.11 -5.21
N SER A 10 9.33 7.67 -6.47
CA SER A 10 10.40 6.97 -7.20
C SER A 10 11.68 7.80 -7.39
N GLU A 11 11.59 9.13 -7.32
CA GLU A 11 12.73 10.04 -7.42
C GLU A 11 13.62 9.99 -6.17
N ARG A 12 13.05 9.68 -4.99
CA ARG A 12 13.75 9.71 -3.69
C ARG A 12 13.89 8.34 -3.03
N ASP A 13 12.87 7.50 -3.10
CA ASP A 13 12.85 6.16 -2.49
C ASP A 13 12.32 5.12 -3.49
N LYS A 14 13.20 4.67 -4.39
CA LYS A 14 12.89 3.63 -5.38
C LYS A 14 12.40 2.33 -4.76
N TYR A 15 12.89 1.99 -3.57
CA TYR A 15 12.48 0.77 -2.88
C TYR A 15 11.03 0.90 -2.39
N LEU A 16 10.68 2.01 -1.74
CA LEU A 16 9.29 2.29 -1.35
C LEU A 16 8.36 2.32 -2.56
N ALA A 17 8.77 2.96 -3.66
CA ALA A 17 8.01 2.96 -4.92
C ALA A 17 7.74 1.52 -5.42
N SER A 18 8.75 0.65 -5.40
CA SER A 18 8.60 -0.75 -5.82
C SER A 18 7.66 -1.55 -4.92
N LEU A 19 7.65 -1.27 -3.62
CA LEU A 19 6.70 -1.89 -2.68
C LEU A 19 5.26 -1.47 -2.99
N ILE A 20 5.04 -0.18 -3.23
CA ILE A 20 3.72 0.37 -3.57
C ILE A 20 3.24 -0.20 -4.91
N GLU A 21 4.11 -0.28 -5.91
CA GLU A 21 3.78 -0.87 -7.21
C GLU A 21 3.35 -2.34 -7.08
N SER A 22 3.97 -3.09 -6.15
CA SER A 22 3.63 -4.50 -5.92
C SER A 22 2.21 -4.70 -5.38
N ILE A 23 1.61 -3.71 -4.73
CA ILE A 23 0.23 -3.80 -4.22
C ILE A 23 -0.76 -4.06 -5.36
N ASP A 24 -0.64 -3.28 -6.43
CA ASP A 24 -1.57 -3.34 -7.55
C ASP A 24 -1.48 -4.68 -8.31
N LYS A 25 -0.28 -5.26 -8.36
CA LYS A 25 0.00 -6.56 -8.98
C LYS A 25 -0.53 -7.73 -8.14
N MET A 26 -0.54 -7.58 -6.82
CA MET A 26 -0.91 -8.65 -5.89
C MET A 26 -2.41 -8.69 -5.58
N LEU A 27 -3.16 -7.63 -5.84
CA LEU A 27 -4.55 -7.51 -5.39
C LEU A 27 -5.44 -8.72 -5.76
N LEU A 28 -5.37 -9.19 -7.01
CA LEU A 28 -6.14 -10.34 -7.51
C LEU A 28 -5.41 -11.68 -7.40
N VAL A 29 -4.13 -11.65 -7.03
CA VAL A 29 -3.29 -12.85 -6.92
C VAL A 29 -3.31 -13.35 -5.48
N ASP A 30 -3.05 -12.44 -4.55
CA ASP A 30 -2.99 -12.68 -3.11
C ASP A 30 -3.33 -11.39 -2.36
N SER A 31 -4.62 -11.24 -2.06
CA SER A 31 -5.17 -10.10 -1.31
C SER A 31 -4.68 -10.07 0.14
N PHE A 32 -4.30 -11.22 0.71
CA PHE A 32 -3.71 -11.29 2.05
C PHE A 32 -2.35 -10.61 2.06
N THR A 33 -1.51 -10.91 1.07
CA THR A 33 -0.21 -10.25 0.87
C THR A 33 -0.36 -8.73 0.68
N VAL A 34 -1.43 -8.26 0.04
CA VAL A 34 -1.71 -6.81 -0.06
C VAL A 34 -1.88 -6.16 1.31
N ILE A 35 -2.63 -6.80 2.21
CA ILE A 35 -2.84 -6.28 3.58
C ILE A 35 -1.52 -6.21 4.34
N LEU A 36 -0.71 -7.27 4.29
CA LEU A 36 0.60 -7.32 4.96
C LEU A 36 1.58 -6.29 4.40
N LYS A 37 1.66 -6.17 3.07
CA LYS A 37 2.54 -5.18 2.41
C LYS A 37 2.10 -3.76 2.72
N SER A 38 0.81 -3.49 2.76
CA SER A 38 0.29 -2.15 3.10
C SER A 38 0.68 -1.73 4.52
N ARG A 39 0.65 -2.68 5.47
CA ARG A 39 1.22 -2.47 6.80
C ARG A 39 2.71 -2.14 6.72
N ALA A 40 3.51 -2.98 6.06
CA ALA A 40 4.96 -2.79 5.97
C ALA A 40 5.34 -1.44 5.33
N ILE A 41 4.57 -1.00 4.32
CA ILE A 41 4.71 0.32 3.72
C ILE A 41 4.44 1.42 4.75
N GLY A 42 3.34 1.31 5.51
CA GLY A 42 3.05 2.23 6.61
C GLY A 42 4.15 2.27 7.68
N GLU A 43 4.72 1.12 8.04
CA GLU A 43 5.86 1.04 8.97
C GLU A 43 7.09 1.76 8.43
N ARG A 44 7.39 1.60 7.13
CA ARG A 44 8.50 2.29 6.48
C ARG A 44 8.27 3.80 6.43
N VAL A 45 7.06 4.25 6.12
CA VAL A 45 6.72 5.68 6.11
C VAL A 45 6.94 6.29 7.50
N VAL A 46 6.48 5.63 8.58
CA VAL A 46 6.72 6.09 9.96
C VAL A 46 8.22 6.18 10.27
N LYS A 47 9.01 5.18 9.86
CA LYS A 47 10.47 5.22 10.03
C LYS A 47 11.10 6.38 9.26
N ASN A 48 10.66 6.64 8.02
CA ASN A 48 11.16 7.76 7.24
C ASN A 48 10.86 9.10 7.91
N ILE A 49 9.65 9.28 8.48
CA ILE A 49 9.27 10.50 9.21
C ILE A 49 10.18 10.69 10.42
N ILE A 50 10.35 9.66 11.25
CA ILE A 50 11.25 9.70 12.41
C ILE A 50 12.67 10.12 12.01
N LEU A 51 13.18 9.60 10.90
CA LEU A 51 14.50 9.95 10.38
C LEU A 51 14.58 11.40 9.89
N ILE A 52 13.56 11.87 9.16
CA ILE A 52 13.51 13.24 8.63
C ILE A 52 13.41 14.27 9.76
N GLU A 53 12.59 13.99 10.77
CA GLU A 53 12.37 14.85 11.94
C GLU A 53 13.50 14.75 12.98
N GLY A 54 14.50 13.87 12.76
CA GLY A 54 15.64 13.70 13.65
C GLY A 54 15.29 13.15 15.04
N ILE A 55 14.21 12.35 15.14
CA ILE A 55 13.74 11.81 16.42
C ILE A 55 14.60 10.61 16.84
N THR A 56 15.33 10.77 17.93
CA THR A 56 16.23 9.74 18.48
C THR A 56 15.55 8.85 19.52
N GLY A 57 16.13 7.67 19.81
CA GLY A 57 15.67 6.80 20.90
C GLY A 57 14.43 5.97 20.56
N THR A 58 14.17 5.73 19.27
CA THR A 58 13.01 4.96 18.81
C THR A 58 13.35 3.52 18.39
N ASP A 59 14.61 3.10 18.53
CA ASP A 59 15.08 1.80 18.02
C ASP A 59 14.32 0.62 18.64
N GLU A 60 14.17 0.63 19.96
CA GLU A 60 13.45 -0.39 20.73
C GLU A 60 11.91 -0.23 20.69
N MET A 61 11.40 0.85 20.09
CA MET A 61 9.95 1.08 20.02
C MET A 61 9.31 0.21 18.94
N ASN A 62 8.23 -0.47 19.31
CA ASN A 62 7.37 -1.15 18.35
C ASN A 62 6.59 -0.13 17.48
N GLN A 63 5.94 -0.61 16.43
CA GLN A 63 5.22 0.27 15.49
C GLN A 63 4.10 1.09 16.15
N LYS A 64 3.36 0.50 17.11
CA LYS A 64 2.29 1.20 17.81
C LYS A 64 2.86 2.38 18.60
N ASP A 65 3.98 2.16 19.28
CA ASP A 65 4.64 3.18 20.10
C ASP A 65 5.19 4.32 19.22
N LYS A 66 5.77 4.00 18.06
CA LYS A 66 6.21 5.00 17.07
C LYS A 66 5.06 5.86 16.54
N ILE A 67 3.92 5.24 16.20
CA ILE A 67 2.73 5.97 15.75
C ILE A 67 2.21 6.90 16.86
N ASN A 68 2.14 6.41 18.10
CA ASN A 68 1.68 7.20 19.24
C ASN A 68 2.64 8.35 19.59
N LEU A 69 3.95 8.14 19.42
CA LEU A 69 4.96 9.17 19.62
C LEU A 69 4.75 10.33 18.63
N LEU A 70 4.61 10.02 17.34
CA LEU A 70 4.40 11.02 16.30
C LEU A 70 3.10 11.81 16.50
N GLU A 71 2.02 11.13 16.92
CA GLU A 71 0.76 11.79 17.28
C GLU A 71 0.94 12.77 18.47
N ARG A 72 1.60 12.33 19.55
CA ARG A 72 1.82 13.16 20.74
C ARG A 72 2.72 14.37 20.49
N GLN A 73 3.50 14.35 19.42
CA GLN A 73 4.38 15.43 18.99
C GLN A 73 3.76 16.27 17.87
N ASP A 74 2.46 16.09 17.59
CA ASP A 74 1.69 16.83 16.58
C ASP A 74 2.22 16.69 15.14
N PHE A 75 2.99 15.63 14.84
CA PHE A 75 3.41 15.33 13.47
C PHE A 75 2.28 14.72 12.64
N PHE A 76 1.29 14.12 13.29
CA PHE A 76 0.11 13.59 12.64
C PHE A 76 -1.10 14.49 12.89
N ARG A 77 -1.94 14.60 11.86
CA ARG A 77 -3.33 15.01 12.04
C ARG A 77 -4.16 13.80 12.46
N ASP A 78 -5.25 14.01 13.18
CA ASP A 78 -6.17 12.94 13.62
C ASP A 78 -6.56 11.95 12.50
N ASP A 79 -6.81 12.44 11.28
CA ASP A 79 -7.21 11.62 10.14
C ASP A 79 -6.07 10.71 9.64
N VAL A 80 -4.83 11.21 9.70
CA VAL A 80 -3.61 10.51 9.33
C VAL A 80 -3.27 9.45 10.37
N TYR A 81 -3.30 9.83 11.66
CA TYR A 81 -3.08 8.90 12.77
C TYR A 81 -4.05 7.72 12.72
N ARG A 82 -5.35 7.99 12.55
CA ARG A 82 -6.36 6.94 12.39
C ARG A 82 -6.05 6.03 11.20
N SER A 83 -5.57 6.58 10.09
CA SER A 83 -5.22 5.80 8.91
C SER A 83 -4.03 4.87 9.16
N PHE A 84 -2.96 5.34 9.81
CA PHE A 84 -1.86 4.46 10.25
C PHE A 84 -2.33 3.40 11.24
N HIS A 85 -3.19 3.77 12.19
CA HIS A 85 -3.75 2.82 13.13
C HIS A 85 -4.56 1.73 12.43
N THR A 86 -5.37 2.09 11.45
CA THR A 86 -6.13 1.16 10.62
C THR A 86 -5.22 0.18 9.88
N LEU A 87 -4.17 0.67 9.19
CA LEU A 87 -3.19 -0.21 8.52
C LEU A 87 -2.56 -1.20 9.51
N ARG A 88 -2.19 -0.73 10.71
CA ARG A 88 -1.62 -1.57 11.78
C ARG A 88 -2.62 -2.62 12.26
N VAL A 89 -3.87 -2.25 12.53
CA VAL A 89 -4.88 -3.17 13.06
C VAL A 89 -5.20 -4.27 12.07
N PHE A 90 -5.52 -3.93 10.83
CA PHE A 90 -5.85 -4.92 9.80
C PHE A 90 -4.66 -5.80 9.43
N GLY A 91 -3.46 -5.22 9.36
CA GLY A 91 -2.24 -6.00 9.17
C GLY A 91 -1.91 -6.96 10.33
N ASN A 92 -2.30 -6.67 11.57
CA ASN A 92 -2.16 -7.62 12.69
C ASN A 92 -3.24 -8.69 12.64
N ARG A 93 -4.49 -8.32 12.40
CA ARG A 93 -5.61 -9.28 12.29
C ARG A 93 -5.40 -10.30 11.18
N ALA A 94 -4.74 -9.90 10.08
CA ALA A 94 -4.39 -10.80 8.98
C ALA A 94 -3.48 -11.91 9.46
N ILE A 95 -2.45 -11.58 10.22
CA ILE A 95 -1.47 -12.57 10.73
C ILE A 95 -2.11 -13.57 11.70
N HIS A 96 -3.17 -13.19 12.41
CA HIS A 96 -3.84 -14.03 13.39
C HIS A 96 -5.04 -14.82 12.82
N ASP A 97 -5.23 -14.85 11.49
CA ASP A 97 -6.35 -15.53 10.80
C ASP A 97 -7.76 -15.08 11.23
N GLU A 98 -7.89 -13.87 11.76
CA GLU A 98 -9.16 -13.30 12.26
C GLU A 98 -9.90 -12.44 11.20
N LEU A 99 -9.60 -12.64 9.92
CA LEU A 99 -10.06 -11.79 8.83
C LEU A 99 -11.00 -12.53 7.87
N GLU A 100 -12.30 -12.37 8.11
CA GLU A 100 -13.32 -12.64 7.09
C GLU A 100 -13.33 -11.51 6.04
N GLY A 101 -13.62 -11.85 4.77
CA GLY A 101 -13.65 -10.88 3.67
C GLY A 101 -12.28 -10.28 3.36
N VAL A 102 -11.27 -11.13 3.13
CA VAL A 102 -9.88 -10.71 2.87
C VAL A 102 -9.78 -9.81 1.64
N PHE A 103 -10.55 -10.11 0.59
CA PHE A 103 -10.54 -9.32 -0.63
C PHE A 103 -11.10 -7.92 -0.39
N GLU A 104 -12.27 -7.82 0.24
CA GLU A 104 -12.92 -6.55 0.60
C GLU A 104 -12.03 -5.72 1.53
N THR A 105 -11.40 -6.39 2.51
CA THR A 105 -10.43 -5.78 3.41
C THR A 105 -9.24 -5.24 2.64
N SER A 106 -8.71 -5.98 1.66
CA SER A 106 -7.58 -5.53 0.86
C SER A 106 -7.90 -4.26 0.05
N LEU A 107 -9.12 -4.15 -0.50
CA LEU A 107 -9.59 -2.94 -1.20
C LEU A 107 -9.67 -1.74 -0.25
N MET A 108 -10.27 -1.94 0.93
CA MET A 108 -10.34 -0.91 1.96
C MET A 108 -8.94 -0.47 2.41
N VAL A 109 -8.03 -1.42 2.62
CA VAL A 109 -6.64 -1.14 3.02
C VAL A 109 -5.91 -0.37 1.92
N CYS A 110 -6.10 -0.68 0.64
CA CYS A 110 -5.54 0.11 -0.47
C CYS A 110 -5.98 1.57 -0.42
N ARG A 111 -7.27 1.83 -0.16
CA ARG A 111 -7.81 3.19 -0.02
C ARG A 111 -7.21 3.94 1.18
N VAL A 112 -7.06 3.26 2.32
CA VAL A 112 -6.42 3.83 3.53
C VAL A 112 -4.94 4.11 3.27
N LEU A 113 -4.24 3.19 2.60
CA LEU A 113 -2.84 3.35 2.24
C LEU A 113 -2.64 4.54 1.31
N TYR A 114 -3.53 4.73 0.32
CA TYR A 114 -3.45 5.88 -0.58
C TYR A 114 -3.57 7.21 0.18
N ARG A 115 -4.45 7.28 1.19
CA ARG A 115 -4.56 8.46 2.06
C ARG A 115 -3.27 8.73 2.83
N VAL A 116 -2.69 7.69 3.45
CA VAL A 116 -1.41 7.79 4.17
C VAL A 116 -0.31 8.29 3.25
N LEU A 117 -0.18 7.69 2.07
CA LEU A 117 0.87 8.04 1.11
C LEU A 117 0.69 9.44 0.53
N SER A 118 -0.56 9.84 0.23
CA SER A 118 -0.86 11.19 -0.26
C SER A 118 -0.42 12.24 0.75
N TRP A 119 -0.78 12.06 2.02
CA TRP A 119 -0.34 12.96 3.09
C TRP A 119 1.18 12.96 3.24
N TYR A 120 1.81 11.78 3.27
CA TYR A 120 3.27 11.66 3.41
C TYR A 120 4.00 12.37 2.26
N VAL A 121 3.54 12.19 1.01
CA VAL A 121 4.16 12.83 -0.15
C VAL A 121 4.08 14.35 -0.05
N ILE A 122 2.91 14.89 0.30
CA ILE A 122 2.72 16.34 0.43
C ILE A 122 3.63 16.90 1.53
N VAL A 123 3.69 16.27 2.70
CA VAL A 123 4.41 16.85 3.85
C VAL A 123 5.92 16.63 3.75
N TYR A 124 6.36 15.48 3.27
CA TYR A 124 7.75 15.04 3.43
C TYR A 124 8.53 14.85 2.11
N VAL A 125 7.87 14.84 0.96
CA VAL A 125 8.51 14.49 -0.33
C VAL A 125 8.46 15.65 -1.33
N CYS A 126 7.29 16.21 -1.55
CA CYS A 126 7.01 17.26 -2.52
C CYS A 126 5.75 18.06 -2.09
N CYS A 127 5.95 19.24 -1.52
CA CYS A 127 4.85 20.07 -0.99
C CYS A 127 3.92 20.65 -2.05
N ASP A 128 4.39 20.79 -3.29
CA ASP A 128 3.60 21.27 -4.42
C ASP A 128 2.81 20.14 -5.12
N PHE A 129 2.94 18.90 -4.62
CA PHE A 129 2.20 17.77 -5.17
C PHE A 129 0.72 17.86 -4.85
N VAL A 130 -0.11 17.70 -5.88
CA VAL A 130 -1.57 17.60 -5.75
C VAL A 130 -1.99 16.16 -6.06
N PRO A 131 -2.32 15.34 -5.05
CA PRO A 131 -2.77 13.97 -5.27
C PRO A 131 -4.06 13.95 -6.08
N SER A 132 -4.19 12.97 -6.95
CA SER A 132 -5.47 12.68 -7.59
C SER A 132 -6.48 12.11 -6.58
N SER A 133 -7.74 12.00 -6.98
CA SER A 133 -8.70 11.24 -6.16
C SER A 133 -8.36 9.75 -6.23
N TYR A 134 -8.49 9.03 -5.12
CA TYR A 134 -8.29 7.58 -5.12
C TYR A 134 -9.20 6.89 -6.14
N ILE A 135 -8.60 6.11 -7.03
CA ILE A 135 -9.28 5.35 -8.08
C ILE A 135 -9.36 3.90 -7.64
N GLU A 136 -10.57 3.36 -7.56
CA GLU A 136 -10.77 1.94 -7.30
C GLU A 136 -10.20 1.09 -8.44
N PRO A 137 -9.65 -0.09 -8.14
CA PRO A 137 -9.13 -0.98 -9.16
C PRO A 137 -10.27 -1.53 -10.03
N ASP A 138 -10.08 -1.52 -11.35
CA ASP A 138 -11.02 -2.14 -12.29
C ASP A 138 -10.91 -3.67 -12.21
N ILE A 139 -11.64 -4.26 -11.27
CA ILE A 139 -11.63 -5.71 -11.01
C ILE A 139 -12.17 -6.48 -12.21
N ILE A 140 -13.29 -6.04 -12.78
CA ILE A 140 -13.96 -6.73 -13.89
C ILE A 140 -13.08 -6.71 -15.14
N GLY A 141 -12.52 -5.54 -15.49
CA GLY A 141 -11.61 -5.43 -16.63
C GLY A 141 -10.37 -6.30 -16.46
N ARG A 142 -9.78 -6.36 -15.26
CA ARG A 142 -8.62 -7.22 -14.98
C ARG A 142 -8.91 -8.71 -15.06
N ILE A 143 -10.10 -9.14 -14.61
CA ILE A 143 -10.53 -10.54 -14.75
C ILE A 143 -10.71 -10.88 -16.24
N ALA A 144 -11.44 -10.05 -16.98
CA ALA A 144 -11.64 -10.26 -18.42
C ALA A 144 -10.32 -10.29 -19.20
N GLU A 145 -9.37 -9.43 -18.85
CA GLU A 145 -8.03 -9.43 -19.45
C GLU A 145 -7.27 -10.72 -19.11
N SER A 146 -7.37 -11.21 -17.87
CA SER A 146 -6.73 -12.45 -17.43
C SER A 146 -7.31 -13.67 -18.16
N GLU A 147 -8.63 -13.75 -18.30
CA GLU A 147 -9.32 -14.81 -19.06
C GLU A 147 -8.90 -14.81 -20.52
N LYS A 148 -8.81 -13.63 -21.15
CA LYS A 148 -8.31 -13.48 -22.51
C LYS A 148 -6.88 -14.00 -22.66
N ARG A 149 -5.97 -13.60 -21.75
CA ARG A 149 -4.56 -14.07 -21.77
C ARG A 149 -4.47 -15.59 -21.64
N VAL A 150 -5.30 -16.20 -20.79
CA VAL A 150 -5.37 -17.66 -20.65
C VAL A 150 -5.87 -18.31 -21.94
N SER A 151 -6.93 -17.78 -22.54
CA SER A 151 -7.47 -18.26 -23.82
C SER A 151 -6.43 -18.19 -24.95
N ASP A 152 -5.74 -17.06 -25.09
CA ASP A 152 -4.67 -16.86 -26.07
C ASP A 152 -3.51 -17.85 -25.85
N ALA A 153 -3.11 -18.08 -24.59
CA ALA A 153 -2.07 -19.05 -24.24
C ALA A 153 -2.47 -20.49 -24.57
N VAL A 154 -3.72 -20.88 -24.28
CA VAL A 154 -4.25 -22.20 -24.63
C VAL A 154 -4.26 -22.39 -26.15
N ASN A 155 -4.73 -21.40 -26.92
CA ASN A 155 -4.73 -21.44 -28.38
C ASN A 155 -3.31 -21.56 -28.96
N LEU A 156 -2.33 -20.88 -28.37
CA LEU A 156 -0.93 -20.97 -28.79
C LEU A 156 -0.33 -22.37 -28.55
N VAL A 157 -0.64 -23.00 -27.43
CA VAL A 157 -0.13 -24.35 -27.09
C VAL A 157 -0.81 -25.41 -27.94
N LEU A 158 -2.14 -25.36 -28.05
CA LEU A 158 -2.90 -26.35 -28.80
C LEU A 158 -2.76 -26.17 -30.32
N GLY A 159 -2.68 -24.93 -30.81
CA GLY A 159 -2.45 -24.63 -32.24
C GLY A 159 -1.06 -25.06 -32.74
N LYS A 160 -0.07 -25.20 -31.85
CA LYS A 160 1.26 -25.75 -32.17
C LYS A 160 1.33 -27.27 -32.12
N ALA A 161 0.31 -27.95 -31.59
CA ALA A 161 0.27 -29.42 -31.51
C ALA A 161 -0.25 -30.10 -32.78
N TYR A 162 -0.75 -29.32 -33.76
CA TYR A 162 -1.34 -29.81 -35.02
C TYR A 162 -0.53 -29.39 -36.27
N VAL A 163 0.77 -29.12 -36.13
CA VAL A 163 1.71 -28.88 -37.25
C VAL A 163 2.90 -29.81 -37.13
#